data_AF-A0A7V6TZ95-F1
#
_entry.id   AF-A0A7V6TZ95-F1
#
_cell.length_a   1.000
_cell.length_b   1.000
_cell.length_c   1.000
_cell.angle_alpha   90.00
_cell.angle_beta   90.00
_cell.angle_gamma   90.00
#
_symmetry.space_group_name_H-M   'P 1'
#
loop_
_entity.id
_entity.type
_entity.pdbx_description
1 polymer ?
#
loop_
_entity_poly.entity_id
_entity_poly.type
_entity_poly.pdbx_seq_one_letter_code
_entity_poly.pdbx_strand_id
1 'polypeptide(L)'
;GYGLVFGQSERKAMSMSLCDRALRVREFDTDVTAPAQDEEFVISHSDNVQATGFVEHLKLPHYVDFQAELELIRRMRAEYEQANTETESLAKEAAE
;
A
#
# COMPACT_ATOMS: atom_id res chain seq x y z
N GLY A 1 -28.78 -2.05 -2.53
CA GLY A 1 -28.20 -1.26 -3.61
C GLY A 1 -28.65 -1.83 -4.93
N TYR A 2 -28.12 -1.30 -6.02
CA TYR A 2 -28.46 -1.65 -7.38
C TYR A 2 -27.22 -2.08 -8.16
N GLY A 3 -27.37 -3.09 -9.02
CA GLY A 3 -26.28 -3.63 -9.83
C GLY A 3 -26.80 -4.07 -11.18
N LEU A 4 -26.12 -3.62 -12.24
CA LEU A 4 -26.49 -3.89 -13.63
C LEU A 4 -25.25 -4.36 -14.39
N VAL A 5 -25.41 -5.45 -15.14
CA VAL A 5 -24.35 -6.05 -15.94
C VAL A 5 -24.89 -6.50 -17.28
N PHE A 6 -24.02 -6.60 -18.28
CA PHE A 6 -24.36 -7.27 -19.53
C PHE A 6 -24.38 -8.79 -19.36
N GLY A 7 -25.27 -9.47 -20.08
CA GLY A 7 -25.40 -10.93 -20.07
C GLY A 7 -25.93 -11.49 -18.74
N GLN A 8 -25.53 -12.71 -18.41
CA GLN A 8 -26.01 -13.46 -17.24
C GLN A 8 -24.95 -13.56 -16.12
N SER A 9 -24.25 -12.47 -15.83
CA SER A 9 -23.21 -12.44 -14.79
C SER A 9 -23.79 -12.08 -13.41
N GLU A 10 -24.63 -12.95 -12.85
CA GLU A 10 -25.40 -12.68 -11.63
C GLU A 10 -24.52 -12.32 -10.43
N ARG A 11 -23.38 -13.01 -10.27
CA ARG A 11 -22.44 -12.73 -9.17
C ARG A 11 -21.93 -11.29 -9.21
N LYS A 12 -21.62 -10.76 -10.41
CA LYS A 12 -21.13 -9.38 -10.56
C LYS A 12 -22.23 -8.37 -10.24
N ALA A 13 -23.46 -8.62 -10.70
CA ALA A 13 -24.61 -7.78 -10.38
C ALA A 13 -24.91 -7.75 -8.86
N MET A 14 -24.83 -8.91 -8.20
CA MET A 14 -24.98 -9.02 -6.75
C MET A 14 -23.88 -8.26 -6.01
N SER A 15 -22.60 -8.47 -6.37
CA SER A 15 -21.48 -7.74 -5.78
C SER A 15 -21.63 -6.23 -5.94
N MET A 16 -22.02 -5.76 -7.13
CA MET A 16 -22.26 -4.33 -7.40
C MET A 16 -23.39 -3.78 -6.52
N SER A 17 -24.49 -4.53 -6.36
CA SER A 17 -25.62 -4.13 -5.52
C SER A 17 -25.27 -4.04 -4.03
N LEU A 18 -24.34 -4.89 -3.57
CA LEU A 18 -23.82 -4.86 -2.20
C LEU A 18 -22.87 -3.68 -2.00
N CYS A 19 -21.92 -3.46 -2.91
CA CYS A 19 -21.02 -2.30 -2.86
C CYS A 19 -21.81 -0.98 -2.92
N ASP A 20 -22.81 -0.86 -3.80
CA ASP A 20 -23.69 0.31 -3.86
C ASP A 20 -24.40 0.57 -2.53
N ARG A 21 -24.86 -0.48 -1.82
CA ARG A 21 -25.44 -0.30 -0.48
C ARG A 21 -24.40 0.12 0.56
N ALA A 22 -23.18 -0.42 0.48
CA ALA A 22 -22.13 -0.15 1.46
C ALA A 22 -21.60 1.28 1.35
N LEU A 23 -21.44 1.81 0.13
CA LEU A 23 -20.94 3.16 -0.12
C LEU A 23 -21.93 4.27 0.29
N ARG A 24 -23.22 3.95 0.40
CA ARG A 24 -24.25 4.89 0.87
C ARG A 24 -24.30 5.03 2.40
N VAL A 25 -23.29 4.55 3.14
CA VAL A 25 -23.22 4.59 4.62
C VAL A 25 -23.44 5.99 5.20
N ARG A 26 -22.95 7.04 4.52
CA ARG A 26 -23.08 8.44 4.93
C ARG A 26 -24.51 8.96 4.86
N GLU A 27 -25.36 8.35 4.03
CA GLU A 27 -26.78 8.73 3.91
C GLU A 27 -27.63 8.23 5.08
N PHE A 28 -27.08 7.34 5.91
CA PHE A 28 -27.77 6.73 7.05
C PHE A 28 -27.22 7.20 8.41
N ASP A 29 -26.42 8.28 8.44
CA ASP A 29 -25.75 8.79 9.65
C ASP A 29 -24.98 7.71 10.42
N THR A 30 -24.33 6.80 9.68
CA THR A 30 -23.52 5.71 10.25
C THR A 30 -22.05 5.90 9.96
N ASP A 31 -21.21 5.52 10.92
CA ASP A 31 -19.76 5.58 10.78
C ASP A 31 -19.23 4.56 9.76
N VAL A 32 -18.11 4.91 9.11
CA VAL A 32 -17.34 3.98 8.27
C VAL A 32 -16.59 3.03 9.19
N THR A 33 -16.99 1.75 9.20
CA THR A 33 -16.42 0.71 10.08
C THR A 33 -15.70 -0.39 9.30
N ALA A 34 -15.89 -0.45 7.98
CA ALA A 34 -15.31 -1.47 7.12
C ALA A 34 -14.81 -0.87 5.78
N PRO A 35 -13.79 -1.48 5.15
CA PRO A 35 -13.26 -0.98 3.87
C PRO A 35 -14.30 -0.90 2.75
N ALA A 36 -15.31 -1.77 2.75
CA ALA A 36 -16.38 -1.74 1.75
C ALA A 36 -17.26 -0.48 1.83
N GLN A 37 -17.20 0.26 2.94
CA GLN A 37 -17.94 1.51 3.17
C GLN A 37 -17.08 2.74 2.86
N ASP A 38 -15.77 2.57 2.65
CA ASP A 38 -14.84 3.63 2.29
C ASP A 38 -14.82 3.81 0.77
N GLU A 39 -15.39 4.93 0.32
CA GLU A 39 -15.50 5.27 -1.10
C GLU A 39 -14.15 5.42 -1.79
N GLU A 40 -13.18 6.09 -1.14
CA GLU A 40 -11.88 6.32 -1.76
C GLU A 40 -11.13 4.99 -1.91
N PHE A 41 -11.18 4.15 -0.87
CA PHE A 41 -10.55 2.84 -0.92
C PHE A 41 -11.18 1.94 -1.99
N VAL A 42 -12.51 1.87 -2.06
CA VAL A 42 -13.19 0.99 -3.02
C VAL A 42 -13.00 1.48 -4.46
N ILE A 43 -13.26 2.75 -4.75
CA ILE A 43 -13.26 3.25 -6.13
C ILE A 43 -11.84 3.26 -6.70
N SER A 44 -10.83 3.62 -5.92
CA SER A 44 -9.44 3.70 -6.37
C SER A 44 -8.81 2.34 -6.71
N HIS A 45 -9.41 1.22 -6.28
CA HIS A 45 -8.86 -0.13 -6.45
C HIS A 45 -9.81 -1.10 -7.19
N SER A 46 -10.95 -0.63 -7.69
CA SER A 46 -11.96 -1.49 -8.35
C SER A 46 -11.69 -1.75 -9.84
N ASP A 47 -10.95 -0.85 -10.52
CA ASP A 47 -10.63 -1.02 -11.93
C ASP A 47 -9.42 -1.95 -12.12
N ASN A 48 -9.69 -3.15 -12.64
CA ASN A 48 -8.65 -4.13 -12.89
C ASN A 48 -7.71 -3.74 -14.03
N VAL A 49 -8.13 -2.91 -14.99
CA VAL A 49 -7.24 -2.43 -16.07
C VAL A 49 -6.15 -1.56 -15.47
N GLN A 50 -6.52 -0.62 -14.60
CA GLN A 50 -5.56 0.20 -13.87
C GLN A 50 -4.73 -0.61 -12.88
N ALA A 51 -5.37 -1.42 -12.03
CA ALA A 51 -4.68 -2.19 -11.01
C ALA A 51 -3.70 -3.21 -11.60
N THR A 52 -4.09 -3.91 -12.67
CA THR A 52 -3.20 -4.86 -13.35
C THR A 52 -2.03 -4.13 -14.02
N GLY A 53 -2.28 -2.98 -14.66
CA GLY A 53 -1.22 -2.15 -15.22
C GLY A 53 -0.20 -1.72 -14.17
N PHE A 54 -0.67 -1.33 -12.99
CA PHE A 54 0.19 -0.98 -11.85
C PHE A 54 0.84 -2.20 -11.18
N VAL A 55 0.35 -3.42 -11.28
CA VAL A 55 1.15 -4.56 -10.79
C VAL A 55 2.22 -4.93 -11.82
N GLU A 56 1.85 -4.89 -13.10
CA GLU A 56 2.69 -5.31 -14.22
C GLU A 56 3.85 -4.35 -14.47
N HIS A 57 3.70 -3.05 -14.18
CA HIS A 57 4.79 -2.09 -14.36
C HIS A 57 6.03 -2.48 -13.55
N LEU A 58 5.90 -3.15 -12.40
CA LEU A 58 7.02 -3.59 -11.55
C LEU A 58 8.02 -4.48 -12.28
N LYS A 59 7.62 -5.13 -13.38
CA LYS A 59 8.51 -5.94 -14.22
C LYS A 59 9.42 -5.10 -15.12
N LEU A 60 9.09 -3.83 -15.32
CA LEU A 60 9.93 -2.91 -16.08
C LEU A 60 11.22 -2.62 -15.30
N PRO A 61 12.27 -2.11 -15.95
CA PRO A 61 13.53 -1.83 -15.28
C PRO A 61 13.40 -0.71 -14.24
N HIS A 62 13.64 -1.04 -12.96
CA HIS A 62 13.68 -0.09 -11.83
C HIS A 62 15.10 0.06 -11.25
N TYR A 63 16.13 -0.17 -12.06
CA TYR A 63 17.51 -0.20 -11.56
C TYR A 63 17.98 1.16 -11.03
N VAL A 64 17.49 2.28 -11.56
CA VAL A 64 17.88 3.62 -11.08
C VAL A 64 17.38 3.84 -9.65
N ASP A 65 16.09 3.66 -9.42
CA ASP A 65 15.47 3.80 -8.10
C ASP A 65 16.08 2.80 -7.11
N PHE A 66 16.29 1.55 -7.54
CA PHE A 66 16.92 0.52 -6.72
C PHE A 66 18.36 0.86 -6.35
N GLN A 67 19.15 1.47 -7.24
CA GLN A 67 20.50 1.93 -6.91
C GLN A 67 20.46 3.06 -5.88
N ALA A 68 19.54 4.02 -5.99
CA ALA A 68 19.39 5.11 -5.02
C ALA A 68 19.06 4.58 -3.61
N GLU A 69 18.12 3.62 -3.52
CA GLU A 69 17.78 2.96 -2.25
C GLU A 69 18.95 2.14 -1.68
N LEU A 70 19.71 1.42 -2.53
CA LEU A 70 20.90 0.70 -2.08
C LEU A 70 21.99 1.63 -1.54
N GLU A 71 22.19 2.79 -2.18
CA GLU A 71 23.14 3.79 -1.71
C GLU A 71 22.75 4.32 -0.33
N LEU A 72 21.46 4.64 -0.12
CA LEU A 72 20.93 5.06 1.16
C LEU A 72 21.17 4.01 2.25
N ILE A 73 20.82 2.75 1.99
CA ILE A 73 21.00 1.65 2.95
C ILE A 73 22.48 1.45 3.29
N ARG A 74 23.39 1.53 2.30
CA ARG A 74 24.84 1.40 2.54
C ARG A 74 25.37 2.53 3.41
N ARG A 75 24.92 3.76 3.19
CA ARG A 75 25.30 4.91 4.01
C ARG A 75 24.84 4.73 5.46
N MET A 76 23.57 4.37 5.67
CA MET A 76 23.02 4.13 7.01
C MET A 76 23.79 3.04 7.76
N ARG A 77 24.23 1.97 7.07
CA ARG A 77 25.05 0.91 7.66
C ARG A 77 26.44 1.42 8.07
N ALA A 78 27.10 2.18 7.20
CA ALA A 78 28.41 2.74 7.51
C ALA A 78 28.35 3.70 8.72
N GLU A 79 27.34 4.57 8.78
CA GLU A 79 27.11 5.48 9.92
C GLU A 79 26.88 4.70 11.22
N TYR A 80 26.09 3.62 11.17
CA TYR A 80 25.85 2.76 12.33
C TYR A 80 27.12 2.03 12.81
N GLU A 81 27.92 1.49 11.89
CA GLU A 81 29.19 0.83 12.22
C GLU A 81 30.21 1.80 12.83
N GLN A 82 30.29 3.04 12.31
CA GLN A 82 31.13 4.10 12.87
C GLN A 82 30.70 4.45 14.30
N ALA A 83 29.41 4.71 14.52
CA ALA A 83 28.88 5.05 15.84
C ALA A 83 29.10 3.92 16.87
N ASN A 84 28.96 2.65 16.46
CA ASN A 84 29.26 1.52 17.33
C ASN A 84 30.75 1.42 17.65
N THR A 85 31.62 1.64 16.67
CA THR A 85 33.08 1.61 16.87
C THR A 85 33.52 2.72 17.84
N GLU A 86 32.98 3.93 17.71
CA GLU A 86 33.22 5.05 18.63
C GLU A 86 32.70 4.75 20.05
N THR A 87 31.53 4.10 20.16
CA THR A 87 30.97 3.70 21.45
C THR A 87 31.84 2.64 22.13
N GLU A 88 32.33 1.64 21.37
CA GLU A 88 33.24 0.62 21.87
C GLU A 88 34.62 1.18 22.25
N SER A 89 35.14 2.18 21.51
CA SER A 89 36.40 2.83 21.86
C SER A 89 36.28 3.66 23.15
N LEU A 90 35.22 4.45 23.29
CA LEU A 90 34.94 5.22 24.50
C LEU A 90 34.73 4.30 25.73
N ALA A 91 34.06 3.16 25.55
CA ALA A 91 33.88 2.19 26.62
C ALA A 91 35.21 1.54 27.06
N LYS A 92 36.16 1.31 26.14
CA LYS A 92 37.50 0.82 26.46
C LYS A 92 38.34 1.87 27.19
N GLU A 93 38.34 3.12 26.73
CA GLU A 93 39.06 4.22 27.37
C GLU A 93 38.55 4.52 28.79
N ALA A 94 37.24 4.37 29.04
CA ALA A 94 36.67 4.56 30.38
C ALA A 94 36.95 3.40 31.35
N ALA A 95 37.42 2.26 30.84
CA ALA A 95 37.73 1.05 31.64
C ALA A 95 39.23 0.92 31.97
N GLU A 96 40.10 1.76 31.39
CA GLU A 96 41.53 1.86 31.67
C GLU A 96 41.82 2.97 32.71
#